data_AF-A0A2V5U0D8-F1
#
_entry.id   AF-A0A2V5U0D8-F1
#
_cell.length_a   1.000
_cell.length_b   1.000
_cell.length_c   1.000
_cell.angle_alpha   90.00
_cell.angle_beta   90.00
_cell.angle_gamma   90.00
#
_symmetry.space_group_name_H-M   'P 1'
#
loop_
_entity.id
_entity.type
_entity.pdbx_description
1 polymer ?
#
loop_
_entity_poly.entity_id
_entity_poly.type
_entity_poly.pdbx_seq_one_letter_code
_entity_poly.pdbx_strand_id
1 'polypeptide(L)'
;MQHYPKHYCGVFGIYGHRNAAELTYYGLYALQHRGQESAGIVTCDGRQFRKHVGMGLVSQIFDSEKLHALVGEMAVGHTRYSTTGSSQLSNAQPMTVNSSKGQLAIAHNGNLTNAAELRDALESKGLPFQTTVDSEIILMLLAQPTLGGKENNLVQTVRRIEGAYSLVIMTEQELIGVRDPHGFRPLSIGRMGDGWVLASETCAFDLIHARFVRDVEPGEIVIINQDGLKSIQAFPEQTRRAFCIFEYVYFARPDSTIANRNVYEARVEMGRQLAREHPIDADIVVPVPDSGNCAALGYSEESHIPFEMAFVRNHYVGRSFLQPSQLIRDFDVRVKLNLIGELVKGKRVIIVDDSIVR
;
A
#
# COMPACT_ATOMS: atom_id res chain seq x y z
N MET A 1 -11.18 11.22 -19.93
CA MET A 1 -10.69 9.93 -19.38
C MET A 1 -11.02 9.92 -17.90
N GLN A 2 -11.57 8.84 -17.35
CA GLN A 2 -11.98 8.81 -15.93
C GLN A 2 -10.77 8.92 -15.00
N HIS A 3 -10.70 10.02 -14.24
CA HIS A 3 -9.66 10.35 -13.25
C HIS A 3 -10.01 9.79 -11.87
N TYR A 4 -9.95 8.48 -11.69
CA TYR A 4 -10.07 7.88 -10.34
C TYR A 4 -8.74 7.24 -9.91
N PRO A 5 -8.32 7.38 -8.63
CA PRO A 5 -7.11 6.76 -8.11
C PRO A 5 -7.17 5.23 -8.25
N LYS A 6 -6.15 4.62 -8.89
CA LYS A 6 -6.11 3.17 -9.10
C LYS A 6 -4.95 2.45 -8.39
N HIS A 7 -4.07 3.16 -7.68
CA HIS A 7 -2.90 2.53 -7.04
C HIS A 7 -3.17 2.15 -5.59
N TYR A 8 -2.82 0.92 -5.23
CA TYR A 8 -2.99 0.35 -3.89
C TYR A 8 -1.68 -0.23 -3.35
N CYS A 9 -0.54 0.39 -3.69
CA CYS A 9 0.81 -0.05 -3.35
C CYS A 9 1.05 -0.12 -1.84
N GLY A 10 2.05 -0.88 -1.41
CA GLY A 10 2.53 -0.87 -0.03
C GLY A 10 3.77 0.00 0.10
N VAL A 11 3.82 0.85 1.14
CA VAL A 11 5.03 1.58 1.55
C VAL A 11 5.45 1.16 2.95
N PHE A 12 6.76 1.11 3.17
CA PHE A 12 7.35 0.82 4.48
C PHE A 12 8.58 1.72 4.69
N GLY A 13 8.83 2.13 5.92
CA GLY A 13 10.04 2.83 6.32
C GLY A 13 10.44 2.50 7.74
N ILE A 14 11.74 2.46 8.01
CA ILE A 14 12.28 2.26 9.36
C ILE A 14 13.47 3.20 9.60
N TYR A 15 13.56 3.73 10.82
CA TYR A 15 14.64 4.60 11.27
C TYR A 15 15.26 4.07 12.56
N GLY A 16 16.59 4.06 12.64
CA GLY A 16 17.32 3.81 13.89
C GLY A 16 17.42 2.33 14.26
N HIS A 17 17.60 1.44 13.28
CA HIS A 17 17.75 0.01 13.54
C HIS A 17 18.82 -0.64 12.66
N ARG A 18 19.76 -1.38 13.27
CA ARG A 18 20.91 -1.99 12.57
C ARG A 18 20.54 -2.96 11.45
N ASN A 19 19.41 -3.65 11.59
CA ASN A 19 18.85 -4.58 10.59
C ASN A 19 17.75 -3.93 9.74
N ALA A 20 17.92 -2.66 9.34
CA ALA A 20 16.89 -1.90 8.63
C ALA A 20 16.47 -2.57 7.32
N ALA A 21 17.41 -3.20 6.60
CA ALA A 21 17.14 -3.93 5.35
C ALA A 21 16.22 -5.13 5.58
N GLU A 22 16.57 -6.01 6.54
CA GLU A 22 15.81 -7.24 6.83
C GLU A 22 14.42 -6.92 7.37
N LEU A 23 14.31 -5.93 8.26
CA LEU A 23 13.02 -5.50 8.78
C LEU A 23 12.14 -4.88 7.69
N THR A 24 12.74 -4.14 6.76
CA THR A 24 12.01 -3.64 5.59
C THR A 24 11.57 -4.78 4.68
N TYR A 25 12.41 -5.78 4.45
CA TYR A 25 12.04 -6.98 3.70
C TYR A 25 10.81 -7.66 4.30
N TYR A 26 10.81 -7.93 5.61
CA TYR A 26 9.66 -8.56 6.27
C TYR A 26 8.44 -7.63 6.29
N GLY A 27 8.62 -6.33 6.52
CA GLY A 27 7.54 -5.35 6.41
C GLY A 27 6.88 -5.36 5.03
N LEU A 28 7.66 -5.38 3.95
CA LEU A 28 7.14 -5.49 2.58
C LEU A 28 6.53 -6.86 2.29
N TYR A 29 7.07 -7.93 2.84
CA TYR A 29 6.51 -9.27 2.73
C TYR A 29 5.10 -9.32 3.34
N ALA A 30 4.89 -8.70 4.50
CA ALA A 30 3.56 -8.54 5.10
C ALA A 30 2.61 -7.69 4.23
N LEU A 31 3.15 -6.76 3.45
CA LEU A 31 2.41 -5.88 2.53
C LEU A 31 2.36 -6.42 1.09
N GLN A 32 2.73 -7.68 0.84
CA GLN A 32 2.82 -8.24 -0.52
C GLN A 32 1.46 -8.28 -1.25
N HIS A 33 0.35 -8.34 -0.51
CA HIS A 33 -1.01 -8.28 -1.09
C HIS A 33 -1.30 -6.93 -1.75
N ARG A 34 -0.61 -5.87 -1.34
CA ARG A 34 -0.74 -4.52 -1.91
C ARG A 34 -0.07 -4.35 -3.27
N GLY A 35 0.72 -5.32 -3.73
CA GLY A 35 1.38 -5.20 -5.04
C GLY A 35 2.34 -6.33 -5.31
N GLN A 36 2.27 -6.93 -6.50
CA GLN A 36 3.04 -8.13 -6.88
C GLN A 36 3.88 -7.91 -8.15
N GLU A 37 3.88 -6.71 -8.72
CA GLU A 37 4.57 -6.45 -9.98
C GLU A 37 6.05 -6.13 -9.78
N SER A 38 6.40 -5.40 -8.74
CA SER A 38 7.78 -5.06 -8.41
C SER A 38 7.91 -4.74 -6.93
N ALA A 39 9.10 -4.92 -6.39
CA ALA A 39 9.47 -4.46 -5.05
C ALA A 39 10.85 -3.83 -5.03
N GLY A 40 11.12 -3.05 -3.99
CA GLY A 40 12.36 -2.32 -3.84
C GLY A 40 12.66 -1.93 -2.42
N ILE A 41 13.94 -1.84 -2.10
CA ILE A 41 14.47 -1.35 -0.83
C ILE A 41 15.61 -0.38 -1.12
N VAL A 42 15.60 0.75 -0.43
CA VAL A 42 16.74 1.68 -0.34
C VAL A 42 17.10 1.82 1.12
N THR A 43 18.38 1.64 1.47
CA THR A 43 18.91 1.82 2.82
C THR A 43 19.92 2.95 2.87
N CYS A 44 20.13 3.51 4.07
CA CYS A 44 21.12 4.56 4.30
C CYS A 44 21.92 4.30 5.58
N ASP A 45 23.23 4.49 5.49
CA ASP A 45 24.20 4.40 6.60
C ASP A 45 24.56 5.78 7.21
N GLY A 46 23.70 6.78 7.00
CA GLY A 46 23.92 8.16 7.42
C GLY A 46 24.70 9.01 6.40
N ARG A 47 25.16 8.41 5.29
CA ARG A 47 25.95 9.10 4.25
C ARG A 47 25.55 8.73 2.83
N GLN A 48 25.38 7.44 2.55
CA GLN A 48 25.16 6.95 1.20
C GLN A 48 23.95 6.04 1.13
N PHE A 49 23.25 6.08 -0.01
CA PHE A 49 22.17 5.15 -0.28
C PHE A 49 22.70 3.87 -0.92
N ARG A 50 22.14 2.74 -0.50
CA ARG A 50 22.25 1.47 -1.19
C ARG A 50 20.86 1.06 -1.65
N LYS A 51 20.73 0.70 -2.93
CA LYS A 51 19.43 0.48 -3.57
C LYS A 51 19.42 -0.87 -4.26
N HIS A 52 18.32 -1.60 -4.08
CA HIS A 52 17.98 -2.74 -4.92
C HIS A 52 16.48 -2.74 -5.22
N VAL A 53 16.13 -2.84 -6.51
CA VAL A 53 14.75 -2.89 -7.00
C VAL A 53 14.65 -3.99 -8.05
N GLY A 54 13.51 -4.68 -8.11
CA GLY A 54 13.31 -5.80 -9.04
C GLY A 54 11.84 -5.98 -9.41
N MET A 55 11.59 -6.72 -10.49
CA MET A 55 10.26 -7.16 -10.89
C MET A 55 9.90 -8.46 -10.18
N GLY A 56 8.63 -8.62 -9.80
CA GLY A 56 8.10 -9.80 -9.12
C GLY A 56 7.84 -9.59 -7.63
N LEU A 57 7.78 -10.72 -6.91
CA LEU A 57 7.50 -10.76 -5.47
C LEU A 57 8.73 -10.38 -4.64
N VAL A 58 8.50 -9.86 -3.43
CA VAL A 58 9.55 -9.49 -2.47
C VAL A 58 10.52 -10.66 -2.25
N SER A 59 10.01 -11.87 -2.00
CA SER A 59 10.83 -13.07 -1.78
C SER A 59 11.59 -13.56 -3.02
N GLN A 60 11.19 -13.16 -4.22
CA GLN A 60 11.88 -13.50 -5.47
C GLN A 60 13.00 -12.49 -5.77
N ILE A 61 12.81 -11.24 -5.36
CA ILE A 61 13.74 -10.14 -5.63
C ILE A 61 14.92 -10.19 -4.67
N PHE A 62 14.65 -10.36 -3.37
CA PHE A 62 15.65 -10.26 -2.31
C PHE A 62 16.06 -11.65 -1.80
N ASP A 63 17.30 -12.03 -2.10
CA ASP A 63 17.98 -13.15 -1.44
C ASP A 63 18.88 -12.61 -0.31
N SER A 64 19.51 -13.53 0.43
CA SER A 64 20.42 -13.16 1.51
C SER A 64 21.54 -12.23 1.04
N GLU A 65 22.17 -12.51 -0.11
CA GLU A 65 23.30 -11.70 -0.60
C GLU A 65 22.88 -10.25 -0.83
N LYS A 66 21.76 -10.04 -1.53
CA LYS A 66 21.21 -8.71 -1.79
C LYS A 66 20.82 -7.96 -0.51
N LEU A 67 20.24 -8.66 0.47
CA LEU A 67 19.90 -8.04 1.75
C LEU A 67 21.14 -7.62 2.53
N HIS A 68 22.17 -8.46 2.59
CA HIS A 68 23.43 -8.12 3.27
C HIS A 68 24.16 -6.94 2.57
N ALA A 69 23.98 -6.79 1.26
CA ALA A 69 24.52 -5.64 0.54
C ALA A 69 23.81 -4.33 0.89
N LEU A 70 22.59 -4.35 1.41
CA LEU A 70 21.78 -3.17 1.75
C LEU A 70 22.09 -2.62 3.15
N VAL A 71 23.35 -2.33 3.45
CA VAL A 71 23.78 -1.83 4.77
C VAL A 71 23.22 -0.44 5.08
N GLY A 72 22.70 -0.25 6.30
CA GLY A 72 22.23 1.02 6.82
C GLY A 72 21.39 0.86 8.09
N GLU A 73 21.18 1.97 8.81
CA GLU A 73 20.29 2.02 9.99
C GLU A 73 18.92 2.65 9.68
N MET A 74 18.74 3.13 8.46
CA MET A 74 17.48 3.60 7.90
C MET A 74 17.16 2.86 6.60
N ALA A 75 15.87 2.67 6.33
CA ALA A 75 15.44 2.07 5.08
C ALA A 75 14.04 2.54 4.67
N VAL A 76 13.81 2.55 3.37
CA VAL A 76 12.50 2.72 2.74
C VAL A 76 12.26 1.57 1.78
N GLY A 77 11.04 1.05 1.78
CA GLY A 77 10.60 -0.06 0.96
C GLY A 77 9.30 0.23 0.25
N HIS A 78 9.07 -0.47 -0.87
CA HIS A 78 7.83 -0.38 -1.63
C HIS A 78 7.44 -1.70 -2.30
N THR A 79 6.14 -2.02 -2.31
CA THR A 79 5.53 -3.07 -3.17
C THR A 79 4.57 -2.42 -4.16
N ARG A 80 4.72 -2.69 -5.46
CA ARG A 80 3.97 -2.00 -6.52
C ARG A 80 2.78 -2.82 -7.01
N TYR A 81 1.63 -2.16 -7.07
CA TYR A 81 0.51 -2.57 -7.92
C TYR A 81 0.47 -1.73 -9.20
N SER A 82 0.53 -2.36 -10.38
CA SER A 82 0.52 -1.67 -11.67
C SER A 82 -0.90 -1.51 -12.22
N THR A 83 -1.55 -0.39 -11.91
CA THR A 83 -2.78 0.06 -12.58
C THR A 83 -2.56 1.22 -13.55
N THR A 84 -1.50 1.99 -13.32
CA THR A 84 -1.09 3.15 -14.12
C THR A 84 0.43 3.12 -14.30
N GLY A 85 0.90 3.50 -15.49
CA GLY A 85 2.28 3.29 -15.95
C GLY A 85 2.57 1.85 -16.39
N SER A 86 3.56 1.69 -17.27
CA SER A 86 3.96 0.36 -17.77
C SER A 86 4.51 -0.54 -16.65
N SER A 87 4.37 -1.85 -16.80
CA SER A 87 5.03 -2.85 -15.95
C SER A 87 6.51 -2.97 -16.34
N GLN A 88 7.28 -1.93 -16.06
CA GLN A 88 8.72 -1.85 -16.34
C GLN A 88 9.50 -1.59 -15.07
N LEU A 89 10.74 -2.09 -15.04
CA LEU A 89 11.65 -1.92 -13.90
C LEU A 89 11.93 -0.45 -13.58
N SER A 90 11.95 0.43 -14.59
CA SER A 90 12.11 1.88 -14.41
C SER A 90 11.04 2.49 -13.50
N ASN A 91 9.84 1.92 -13.48
CA ASN A 91 8.73 2.36 -12.63
C ASN A 91 8.75 1.71 -11.23
N ALA A 92 9.76 0.88 -10.91
CA ALA A 92 9.90 0.27 -9.59
C ALA A 92 10.40 1.31 -8.57
N GLN A 93 9.79 1.29 -7.40
CA GLN A 93 10.09 2.17 -6.26
C GLN A 93 10.79 1.37 -5.15
N PRO A 94 11.53 2.00 -4.22
CA PRO A 94 11.71 3.45 -4.06
C PRO A 94 12.52 4.11 -5.19
N MET A 95 12.12 5.30 -5.60
CA MET A 95 12.89 6.13 -6.53
C MET A 95 13.91 6.96 -5.78
N THR A 96 15.03 7.27 -6.43
CA THR A 96 16.16 7.97 -5.79
C THR A 96 16.69 9.06 -6.71
N VAL A 97 17.06 10.22 -6.16
CA VAL A 97 17.73 11.29 -6.90
C VAL A 97 18.85 11.89 -6.04
N ASN A 98 19.93 12.31 -6.69
CA ASN A 98 20.96 13.15 -6.09
C ASN A 98 20.68 14.60 -6.49
N SER A 99 20.62 15.50 -5.51
CA SER A 99 20.33 16.91 -5.72
C SER A 99 21.33 17.79 -4.98
N SER A 100 21.23 19.11 -5.17
CA SER A 100 21.99 20.07 -4.38
C SER A 100 21.65 20.03 -2.88
N LYS A 101 20.56 19.35 -2.49
CA LYS A 101 20.14 19.15 -1.10
C LYS A 101 20.58 17.80 -0.52
N GLY A 102 21.36 17.01 -1.26
CA GLY A 102 21.70 15.64 -0.90
C GLY A 102 20.85 14.61 -1.64
N GLN A 103 20.86 13.39 -1.13
CA GLN A 103 20.17 12.23 -1.68
C GLN A 103 18.75 12.14 -1.14
N LEU A 104 17.80 11.89 -2.03
CA LEU A 104 16.39 11.70 -1.67
C LEU A 104 15.90 10.36 -2.21
N ALA A 105 15.24 9.59 -1.35
CA ALA A 105 14.51 8.38 -1.73
C ALA A 105 13.02 8.57 -1.45
N ILE A 106 12.15 8.02 -2.30
CA ILE A 106 10.69 8.11 -2.13
C ILE A 106 9.99 6.80 -2.49
N ALA A 107 9.08 6.40 -1.62
CA ALA A 107 8.06 5.38 -1.87
C ALA A 107 6.66 6.03 -1.73
N HIS A 108 5.79 5.77 -2.70
CA HIS A 108 4.49 6.41 -2.82
C HIS A 108 3.38 5.38 -3.03
N ASN A 109 2.37 5.42 -2.16
CA ASN A 109 1.09 4.77 -2.35
C ASN A 109 0.01 5.83 -2.61
N GLY A 110 -0.50 5.90 -3.84
CA GLY A 110 -1.47 6.92 -4.22
C GLY A 110 -1.47 7.25 -5.70
N ASN A 111 -2.19 8.31 -6.05
CA ASN A 111 -2.26 8.84 -7.40
C ASN A 111 -2.46 10.35 -7.34
N LEU A 112 -1.65 11.10 -8.08
CA LEU A 112 -1.78 12.54 -8.22
C LEU A 112 -2.79 12.89 -9.31
N THR A 113 -3.77 13.73 -8.99
CA THR A 113 -4.79 14.18 -9.94
C THR A 113 -4.27 15.29 -10.85
N ASN A 114 -3.31 16.08 -10.38
CA ASN A 114 -2.65 17.15 -11.14
C ASN A 114 -1.27 16.74 -11.70
N ALA A 115 -1.00 15.44 -11.83
CA ALA A 115 0.30 14.92 -12.31
C ALA A 115 0.72 15.51 -13.66
N ALA A 116 -0.19 15.60 -14.63
CA ALA A 116 0.11 16.10 -15.97
C ALA A 116 0.57 17.57 -15.94
N GLU A 117 -0.17 18.43 -15.22
CA GLU A 117 0.19 19.84 -15.05
C GLU A 117 1.56 20.02 -14.38
N LEU A 118 1.81 19.26 -13.31
CA LEU A 118 3.09 19.31 -12.60
C LEU A 118 4.24 18.85 -13.48
N ARG A 119 4.03 17.81 -14.29
CA ARG A 119 5.02 17.29 -15.23
C ARG A 119 5.36 18.32 -16.30
N ASP A 120 4.35 18.90 -16.95
CA ASP A 120 4.54 19.94 -17.98
C ASP A 120 5.27 21.18 -17.41
N ALA A 121 4.94 21.58 -16.17
CA ALA A 121 5.59 22.69 -15.49
C ALA A 121 7.07 22.42 -15.12
N LEU A 122 7.46 21.16 -14.99
CA LEU A 122 8.86 20.75 -14.73
C LEU A 122 9.62 20.55 -16.04
N GLU A 123 9.00 19.92 -17.05
CA GLU A 123 9.58 19.74 -18.39
C GLU A 123 9.83 21.08 -19.08
N SER A 124 8.94 22.07 -18.94
CA SER A 124 9.16 23.43 -19.45
C SER A 124 10.34 24.17 -18.82
N LYS A 125 10.82 23.71 -17.65
CA LYS A 125 12.05 24.18 -16.99
C LYS A 125 13.29 23.38 -17.39
N GLY A 126 13.15 22.42 -18.31
CA GLY A 126 14.24 21.58 -18.80
C GLY A 126 14.57 20.38 -17.92
N LEU A 127 13.67 19.97 -16.99
CA LEU A 127 13.89 18.78 -16.16
C LEU A 127 13.47 17.52 -16.94
N PRO A 128 14.38 16.56 -17.15
CA PRO A 128 14.04 15.32 -17.84
C PRO A 128 13.30 14.36 -16.88
N PHE A 129 12.39 13.58 -17.45
CA PHE A 129 11.73 12.46 -16.76
C PHE A 129 12.16 11.14 -17.40
N GLN A 130 12.44 10.14 -16.57
CA GLN A 130 12.85 8.80 -16.99
C GLN A 130 11.71 7.78 -16.87
N THR A 131 10.62 8.16 -16.20
CA THR A 131 9.52 7.25 -15.85
C THR A 131 8.16 7.89 -16.13
N THR A 132 7.12 7.11 -15.91
CA THR A 132 5.73 7.55 -16.07
C THR A 132 4.96 7.56 -14.75
N VAL A 133 5.65 7.54 -13.61
CA VAL A 133 5.03 7.44 -12.28
C VAL A 133 5.07 8.75 -11.53
N ASP A 134 4.02 9.03 -10.77
CA ASP A 134 3.88 10.24 -9.96
C ASP A 134 5.04 10.46 -8.98
N SER A 135 5.65 9.38 -8.50
CA SER A 135 6.77 9.43 -7.56
C SER A 135 7.95 10.23 -8.11
N GLU A 136 8.22 10.17 -9.42
CA GLU A 136 9.29 10.96 -10.04
C GLU A 136 8.96 12.45 -10.03
N ILE A 137 7.68 12.81 -10.28
CA ILE A 137 7.20 14.20 -10.21
C ILE A 137 7.42 14.75 -8.80
N ILE A 138 7.00 14.02 -7.77
CA ILE A 138 7.18 14.43 -6.37
C ILE A 138 8.67 14.58 -6.05
N LEU A 139 9.49 13.61 -6.48
CA LEU A 139 10.93 13.62 -6.25
C LEU A 139 11.59 14.83 -6.92
N MET A 140 11.23 15.17 -8.16
CA MET A 140 11.73 16.33 -8.87
C MET A 140 11.30 17.64 -8.22
N LEU A 141 10.09 17.73 -7.67
CA LEU A 141 9.62 18.89 -6.91
C LEU A 141 10.44 19.12 -5.64
N LEU A 142 10.72 18.05 -4.88
CA LEU A 142 11.52 18.10 -3.65
C LEU A 142 12.98 18.46 -3.93
N ALA A 143 13.54 17.91 -5.00
CA ALA A 143 14.91 18.13 -5.44
C ALA A 143 15.18 19.53 -6.03
N GLN A 144 14.14 20.33 -6.31
CA GLN A 144 14.33 21.68 -6.82
C GLN A 144 15.17 22.53 -5.86
N PRO A 145 16.15 23.30 -6.39
CA PRO A 145 16.94 24.21 -5.57
C PRO A 145 16.06 25.27 -4.93
N THR A 146 16.53 25.80 -3.81
CA THR A 146 15.92 26.97 -3.16
C THR A 146 16.09 28.18 -4.08
N LEU A 147 15.01 28.66 -4.70
CA LEU A 147 15.03 29.83 -5.58
C LEU A 147 14.76 31.12 -4.77
N GLY A 148 15.66 32.10 -4.88
CA GLY A 148 15.44 33.46 -4.36
C GLY A 148 15.39 33.59 -2.82
N GLY A 149 16.07 32.71 -2.08
CA GLY A 149 16.16 32.79 -0.61
C GLY A 149 14.90 32.35 0.15
N LYS A 150 13.83 31.96 -0.55
CA LYS A 150 12.67 31.28 0.06
C LYS A 150 12.89 29.78 -0.04
N GLU A 151 13.17 29.12 1.07
CA GLU A 151 13.33 27.66 1.12
C GLU A 151 12.17 26.96 0.42
N ASN A 152 12.46 26.20 -0.64
CA ASN A 152 11.55 25.18 -1.14
C ASN A 152 11.54 24.06 -0.11
N ASN A 153 10.71 24.24 0.91
CA ASN A 153 10.57 23.31 2.00
C ASN A 153 9.52 22.24 1.67
N LEU A 154 9.60 21.13 2.40
CA LEU A 154 8.72 19.98 2.22
C LEU A 154 7.23 20.37 2.24
N VAL A 155 6.82 21.28 3.12
CA VAL A 155 5.43 21.75 3.24
C VAL A 155 4.96 22.42 1.95
N GLN A 156 5.75 23.31 1.36
CA GLN A 156 5.41 23.97 0.10
C GLN A 156 5.28 22.96 -1.05
N THR A 157 6.16 21.96 -1.12
CA THR A 157 6.08 20.93 -2.14
C THR A 157 4.81 20.08 -1.98
N VAL A 158 4.52 19.62 -0.76
CA VAL A 158 3.32 18.81 -0.48
C VAL A 158 2.03 19.61 -0.75
N ARG A 159 2.02 20.92 -0.51
CA ARG A 159 0.86 21.79 -0.83
C ARG A 159 0.62 22.00 -2.32
N ARG A 160 1.57 21.62 -3.20
CA ARG A 160 1.42 21.71 -4.67
C ARG A 160 0.87 20.45 -5.31
N ILE A 161 0.95 19.30 -4.62
CA ILE A 161 0.48 18.02 -5.15
C ILE A 161 -0.98 17.82 -4.76
N GLU A 162 -1.80 17.35 -5.70
CA GLU A 162 -3.21 17.09 -5.49
C GLU A 162 -3.52 15.62 -5.75
N GLY A 163 -4.49 15.06 -5.02
CA GLY A 163 -4.92 13.68 -5.16
C GLY A 163 -4.77 12.90 -3.86
N ALA A 164 -4.54 11.61 -3.98
CA ALA A 164 -4.35 10.70 -2.85
C ALA A 164 -2.89 10.31 -2.75
N TYR A 165 -2.29 10.38 -1.56
CA TYR A 165 -0.91 9.96 -1.37
C TYR A 165 -0.61 9.63 0.09
N SER A 166 0.09 8.51 0.29
CA SER A 166 0.88 8.22 1.47
C SER A 166 2.32 8.03 1.01
N LEU A 167 3.21 8.86 1.54
CA LEU A 167 4.62 8.90 1.16
C LEU A 167 5.49 8.45 2.33
N VAL A 168 6.52 7.69 2.00
CA VAL A 168 7.68 7.50 2.86
C VAL A 168 8.88 8.02 2.08
N ILE A 169 9.51 9.06 2.61
CA ILE A 169 10.66 9.74 2.03
C ILE A 169 11.84 9.51 2.97
N MET A 170 13.05 9.36 2.42
CA MET A 170 14.28 9.26 3.19
C MET A 170 15.35 10.19 2.62
N THR A 171 16.02 10.90 3.52
CA THR A 171 17.26 11.64 3.27
C THR A 171 18.43 10.88 3.89
N GLU A 172 19.64 11.42 3.84
CA GLU A 172 20.77 10.83 4.56
C GLU A 172 20.63 10.87 6.09
N GLN A 173 19.70 11.66 6.63
CA GLN A 173 19.58 11.90 8.08
C GLN A 173 18.17 11.67 8.63
N GLU A 174 17.15 11.62 7.78
CA GLU A 174 15.76 11.65 8.21
C GLU A 174 14.89 10.66 7.45
N LEU A 175 13.95 10.04 8.17
CA LEU A 175 12.82 9.32 7.61
C LEU A 175 11.57 10.18 7.75
N ILE A 176 10.83 10.36 6.67
CA ILE A 176 9.72 11.30 6.60
C ILE A 176 8.47 10.58 6.10
N GLY A 177 7.39 10.64 6.87
CA GLY A 177 6.06 10.18 6.47
C GLY A 177 5.17 11.35 6.10
N VAL A 178 4.40 11.23 5.01
CA VAL A 178 3.44 12.26 4.60
C VAL A 178 2.13 11.60 4.23
N ARG A 179 1.01 12.15 4.70
CA ARG A 179 -0.34 11.73 4.30
C ARG A 179 -1.11 12.89 3.67
N ASP A 180 -1.84 12.60 2.60
CA ASP A 180 -2.66 13.61 1.90
C ASP A 180 -3.68 14.27 2.85
N PRO A 181 -4.13 15.50 2.54
CA PRO A 181 -4.95 16.29 3.46
C PRO A 181 -6.34 15.70 3.71
N HIS A 182 -6.79 14.73 2.91
CA HIS A 182 -8.04 14.01 3.14
C HIS A 182 -7.85 12.67 3.86
N GLY A 183 -6.60 12.22 4.00
CA GLY A 183 -6.23 10.93 4.57
C GLY A 183 -6.68 9.75 3.72
N PHE A 184 -6.71 9.88 2.39
CA PHE A 184 -7.32 8.90 1.50
C PHE A 184 -6.67 7.52 1.58
N ARG A 185 -5.33 7.47 1.56
CA ARG A 185 -4.54 6.23 1.73
C ARG A 185 -4.08 6.05 3.19
N PRO A 186 -3.96 4.80 3.68
CA PRO A 186 -3.51 4.55 5.04
C PRO A 186 -1.98 4.69 5.17
N LEU A 187 -1.56 5.24 6.32
CA LEU A 187 -0.17 5.28 6.76
C LEU A 187 -0.17 5.30 8.28
N SER A 188 0.53 4.35 8.88
CA SER A 188 0.57 4.13 10.32
C SER A 188 1.98 4.28 10.86
N ILE A 189 2.09 4.63 12.14
CA ILE A 189 3.33 4.81 12.88
C ILE A 189 3.47 3.69 13.91
N GLY A 190 4.60 3.00 13.87
CA GLY A 190 5.00 1.98 14.83
C GLY A 190 6.32 2.34 15.51
N ARG A 191 6.64 1.61 16.59
CA ARG A 191 7.90 1.73 17.33
C ARG A 191 8.53 0.36 17.51
N MET A 192 9.83 0.25 17.21
CA MET A 192 10.61 -0.99 17.31
C MET A 192 11.86 -0.71 18.15
N GLY A 193 11.83 -1.07 19.43
CA GLY A 193 12.82 -0.60 20.40
C GLY A 193 12.85 0.93 20.46
N ASP A 194 14.02 1.51 20.17
CA ASP A 194 14.22 2.97 20.08
C ASP A 194 13.97 3.53 18.66
N GLY A 195 13.83 2.64 17.67
CA GLY A 195 13.55 3.01 16.29
C GLY A 195 12.08 3.26 16.01
N TRP A 196 11.81 3.94 14.89
CA TRP A 196 10.47 4.23 14.41
C TRP A 196 10.19 3.52 13.10
N VAL A 197 8.93 3.16 12.88
CA VAL A 197 8.47 2.47 11.67
C VAL A 197 7.28 3.20 11.08
N LEU A 198 7.24 3.31 9.76
CA LEU A 198 6.08 3.77 8.99
C LEU A 198 5.63 2.65 8.06
N ALA A 199 4.33 2.37 7.98
CA ALA A 199 3.81 1.34 7.07
C ALA A 199 2.42 1.67 6.57
N SER A 200 2.04 1.20 5.39
CA SER A 200 0.67 1.33 4.89
C SER A 200 -0.37 0.62 5.76
N GLU A 201 0.01 -0.43 6.48
CA GLU A 201 -0.88 -1.20 7.35
C GLU A 201 -0.16 -1.72 8.59
N THR A 202 -0.91 -1.88 9.69
CA THR A 202 -0.37 -2.36 10.97
C THR A 202 0.06 -3.82 10.93
N CYS A 203 -0.44 -4.61 9.99
CA CYS A 203 -0.07 -6.01 9.81
C CYS A 203 1.43 -6.20 9.49
N ALA A 204 2.10 -5.14 9.01
CA ALA A 204 3.54 -5.09 8.85
C ALA A 204 4.28 -4.96 10.19
N PHE A 205 3.66 -4.32 11.19
CA PHE A 205 4.21 -4.19 12.53
C PHE A 205 4.18 -5.52 13.28
N ASP A 206 3.08 -6.27 13.15
CA ASP A 206 2.92 -7.56 13.84
C ASP A 206 4.03 -8.56 13.46
N LEU A 207 4.36 -8.63 12.17
CA LEU A 207 5.38 -9.55 11.65
C LEU A 207 6.79 -9.21 12.16
N ILE A 208 7.09 -7.93 12.38
CA ILE A 208 8.39 -7.49 12.87
C ILE A 208 8.39 -7.18 14.37
N HIS A 209 7.29 -7.45 15.06
CA HIS A 209 7.07 -7.11 16.47
C HIS A 209 7.23 -5.63 16.83
N ALA A 210 6.91 -4.73 15.90
CA ALA A 210 6.81 -3.30 16.20
C ALA A 210 5.49 -3.02 16.93
N ARG A 211 5.53 -2.13 17.92
CA ARG A 211 4.33 -1.67 18.63
C ARG A 211 3.65 -0.57 17.83
N PHE A 212 2.36 -0.74 17.50
CA PHE A 212 1.55 0.34 16.94
C PHE A 212 1.48 1.54 17.90
N VAL A 213 1.64 2.75 17.35
CA VAL A 213 1.56 4.01 18.12
C VAL A 213 0.29 4.77 17.76
N ARG A 214 0.11 5.10 16.48
CA ARG A 214 -1.08 5.77 15.92
C ARG A 214 -1.01 5.79 14.40
N ASP A 215 -2.09 6.22 13.75
CA ASP A 215 -2.04 6.59 12.34
C ASP A 215 -1.35 7.96 12.13
N VAL A 216 -0.78 8.17 10.96
CA VAL A 216 -0.42 9.51 10.46
C VAL A 216 -1.73 10.24 10.14
N GLU A 217 -1.92 11.43 10.69
CA GLU A 217 -3.15 12.21 10.51
C GLU A 217 -3.26 12.75 9.08
N PRO A 218 -4.49 13.01 8.58
CA PRO A 218 -4.68 13.72 7.31
C PRO A 218 -3.91 15.05 7.28
N GLY A 219 -3.12 15.27 6.23
CA GLY A 219 -2.30 16.46 6.03
C GLY A 219 -1.04 16.53 6.90
N GLU A 220 -0.79 15.51 7.72
CA GLU A 220 0.38 15.46 8.59
C GLU A 220 1.66 15.08 7.82
N ILE A 221 2.73 15.76 8.18
CA ILE A 221 4.11 15.38 7.89
C ILE A 221 4.76 14.96 9.21
N VAL A 222 5.25 13.73 9.28
CA VAL A 222 6.07 13.23 10.39
C VAL A 222 7.52 13.16 9.94
N ILE A 223 8.41 13.80 10.69
CA ILE A 223 9.86 13.81 10.46
C ILE A 223 10.50 13.04 11.61
N ILE A 224 11.26 12.01 11.28
CA ILE A 224 11.94 11.14 12.24
C ILE A 224 13.44 11.25 11.99
N ASN A 225 14.18 11.63 13.03
CA ASN A 225 15.63 11.71 13.01
C ASN A 225 16.21 11.35 14.39
N GLN A 226 17.48 11.68 14.64
CA GLN A 226 18.17 11.38 15.89
C GLN A 226 17.52 12.03 17.13
N ASP A 227 16.79 13.13 16.96
CA ASP A 227 16.09 13.83 18.04
C ASP A 227 14.70 13.22 18.32
N GLY A 228 14.29 12.22 17.51
CA GLY A 228 13.02 11.52 17.63
C GLY A 228 12.02 11.92 16.54
N LEU A 229 10.72 11.82 16.88
CA LEU A 229 9.62 12.09 15.95
C LEU A 229 9.06 13.50 16.18
N LYS A 230 9.02 14.30 15.11
CA LYS A 230 8.38 15.61 15.04
C LYS A 230 7.20 15.57 14.07
N SER A 231 6.08 16.19 14.45
CA SER A 231 4.87 16.31 13.62
C SER A 231 4.66 17.75 13.14
N ILE A 232 4.27 17.91 11.88
CA ILE A 232 3.90 19.19 11.26
C ILE A 232 2.57 19.01 10.53
N GLN A 233 1.56 19.81 10.88
CA GLN A 233 0.30 19.86 10.15
C GLN A 233 0.43 20.81 8.94
N ALA A 234 0.51 20.25 7.73
CA ALA A 234 0.74 21.03 6.51
C ALA A 234 -0.52 21.69 5.94
N PHE A 235 -1.70 21.22 6.37
CA PHE A 235 -3.01 21.68 5.90
C PHE A 235 -3.98 21.92 7.07
N PRO A 236 -3.67 22.85 8.00
CA PRO A 236 -4.53 23.12 9.15
C PRO A 236 -5.94 23.59 8.76
N GLU A 237 -6.11 24.15 7.56
CA GLU A 237 -7.39 24.58 7.01
C GLU A 237 -8.26 23.43 6.49
N GLN A 238 -7.70 22.26 6.21
CA GLN A 238 -8.45 21.12 5.68
C GLN A 238 -8.98 20.24 6.81
N THR A 239 -10.31 20.19 6.94
CA THR A 239 -10.99 19.41 7.99
C THR A 239 -11.75 18.20 7.44
N ARG A 240 -11.98 18.13 6.12
CA ARG A 240 -12.71 17.05 5.48
C ARG A 240 -11.84 15.80 5.39
N ARG A 241 -12.36 14.69 5.93
CA ARG A 241 -11.78 13.35 5.77
C ARG A 241 -12.47 12.63 4.61
N ALA A 242 -11.69 11.94 3.77
CA ALA A 242 -12.21 11.12 2.67
C ALA A 242 -11.40 9.83 2.56
N PHE A 243 -11.37 9.05 3.64
CA PHE A 243 -10.68 7.76 3.66
C PHE A 243 -11.28 6.78 2.64
N CYS A 244 -10.42 6.02 1.95
CA CYS A 244 -10.84 5.04 0.95
C CYS A 244 -11.58 3.86 1.60
N ILE A 245 -12.91 3.82 1.50
CA ILE A 245 -13.73 2.72 2.05
C ILE A 245 -13.34 1.34 1.50
N PHE A 246 -12.81 1.29 0.28
CA PHE A 246 -12.33 0.07 -0.36
C PHE A 246 -11.13 -0.58 0.37
N GLU A 247 -10.42 0.15 1.24
CA GLU A 247 -9.42 -0.46 2.13
C GLU A 247 -10.12 -1.44 3.09
N TYR A 248 -11.28 -1.07 3.66
CA TYR A 248 -12.08 -1.98 4.48
C TYR A 248 -12.77 -3.05 3.67
N VAL A 249 -13.33 -2.73 2.51
CA VAL A 249 -14.08 -3.71 1.69
C VAL A 249 -13.16 -4.81 1.17
N TYR A 250 -11.98 -4.45 0.63
CA TYR A 250 -11.17 -5.40 -0.16
C TYR A 250 -9.66 -5.31 0.08
N PHE A 251 -9.06 -4.12 0.00
CA PHE A 251 -7.61 -4.02 -0.19
C PHE A 251 -6.77 -4.33 1.05
N ALA A 252 -7.21 -3.92 2.23
CA ALA A 252 -6.44 -4.14 3.45
C ALA A 252 -6.51 -5.61 3.89
N ARG A 253 -5.48 -6.06 4.60
CA ARG A 253 -5.44 -7.39 5.20
C ARG A 253 -6.38 -7.41 6.43
N PRO A 254 -7.15 -8.49 6.68
CA PRO A 254 -8.12 -8.52 7.78
C PRO A 254 -7.54 -8.30 9.19
N ASP A 255 -6.28 -8.65 9.40
CA ASP A 255 -5.54 -8.46 10.66
C ASP A 255 -4.99 -7.03 10.84
N SER A 256 -5.20 -6.13 9.88
CA SER A 256 -4.85 -4.71 10.02
C SER A 256 -5.88 -3.93 10.83
N THR A 257 -5.40 -2.93 11.56
CA THR A 257 -6.21 -1.87 12.17
C THR A 257 -5.91 -0.57 11.46
N ILE A 258 -6.94 0.10 10.95
CA ILE A 258 -6.81 1.39 10.27
C ILE A 258 -7.80 2.34 10.92
N ALA A 259 -7.40 3.59 11.22
CA ALA A 259 -8.27 4.58 11.84
C ALA A 259 -9.03 4.05 13.08
N ASN A 260 -8.33 3.28 13.93
CA ASN A 260 -8.86 2.61 15.13
C ASN A 260 -9.99 1.59 14.87
N ARG A 261 -10.11 1.06 13.65
CA ARG A 261 -11.04 -0.02 13.33
C ARG A 261 -10.30 -1.19 12.72
N ASN A 262 -10.50 -2.37 13.30
CA ASN A 262 -9.97 -3.60 12.73
C ASN A 262 -10.71 -3.96 11.43
N VAL A 263 -9.97 -4.38 10.40
CA VAL A 263 -10.53 -4.66 9.07
C VAL A 263 -11.41 -5.91 9.08
N TYR A 264 -11.01 -6.97 9.80
CA TYR A 264 -11.84 -8.17 9.97
C TYR A 264 -13.19 -7.83 10.59
N GLU A 265 -13.21 -7.11 11.71
CA GLU A 265 -14.46 -6.71 12.38
C GLU A 265 -15.36 -5.86 11.49
N ALA A 266 -14.77 -4.93 10.73
CA ALA A 266 -15.51 -4.10 9.79
C ALA A 266 -16.20 -4.95 8.71
N ARG A 267 -15.51 -5.95 8.14
CA ARG A 267 -16.06 -6.83 7.10
C ARG A 267 -17.13 -7.79 7.65
N VAL A 268 -16.93 -8.32 8.85
CA VAL A 268 -17.96 -9.13 9.52
C VAL A 268 -19.21 -8.29 9.73
N GLU A 269 -19.07 -7.04 10.20
CA GLU A 269 -20.23 -6.16 10.37
C GLU A 269 -20.91 -5.81 9.03
N MET A 270 -20.16 -5.63 7.94
CA MET A 270 -20.76 -5.48 6.60
C MET A 270 -21.62 -6.69 6.23
N GLY A 271 -21.17 -7.90 6.56
CA GLY A 271 -21.93 -9.14 6.38
C GLY A 271 -23.23 -9.17 7.18
N ARG A 272 -23.17 -8.78 8.47
CA ARG A 272 -24.36 -8.67 9.32
C ARG A 272 -25.36 -7.66 8.77
N GLN A 273 -24.88 -6.49 8.36
CA GLN A 273 -25.74 -5.46 7.77
C GLN A 273 -26.40 -5.94 6.48
N LEU A 274 -25.67 -6.67 5.63
CA LEU A 274 -26.23 -7.28 4.42
C LEU A 274 -27.37 -8.25 4.74
N ALA A 275 -27.25 -9.09 5.78
CA ALA A 275 -28.31 -9.99 6.20
C ALA A 275 -29.56 -9.27 6.76
N ARG A 276 -29.36 -8.13 7.44
CA ARG A 276 -30.48 -7.29 7.95
C ARG A 276 -31.24 -6.60 6.82
N GLU A 277 -30.52 -6.08 5.84
CA GLU A 277 -31.11 -5.36 4.70
C GLU A 277 -31.76 -6.31 3.69
N HIS A 278 -31.16 -7.49 3.49
CA HIS A 278 -31.57 -8.45 2.49
C HIS A 278 -31.65 -9.88 3.05
N PRO A 279 -32.61 -10.16 3.96
CA PRO A 279 -32.81 -11.51 4.48
C PRO A 279 -33.34 -12.43 3.36
N ILE A 280 -32.73 -13.62 3.23
CA ILE A 280 -33.07 -14.62 2.22
C ILE A 280 -33.06 -16.00 2.88
N ASP A 281 -34.13 -16.78 2.69
CA ASP A 281 -34.16 -18.18 3.13
C ASP A 281 -33.26 -19.04 2.23
N ALA A 282 -32.24 -19.64 2.83
CA ALA A 282 -31.34 -20.57 2.19
C ALA A 282 -30.88 -21.65 3.18
N ASP A 283 -30.20 -22.66 2.68
CA ASP A 283 -29.77 -23.79 3.51
C ASP A 283 -28.32 -23.60 3.99
N ILE A 284 -27.50 -22.86 3.23
CA ILE A 284 -26.10 -22.55 3.57
C ILE A 284 -25.64 -21.18 3.03
N VAL A 285 -24.67 -20.59 3.73
CA VAL A 285 -23.91 -19.41 3.31
C VAL A 285 -22.50 -19.84 2.93
N VAL A 286 -22.03 -19.44 1.75
CA VAL A 286 -20.74 -19.83 1.17
C VAL A 286 -19.96 -18.58 0.77
N PRO A 287 -18.72 -18.37 1.26
CA PRO A 287 -17.89 -17.27 0.80
C PRO A 287 -17.26 -17.55 -0.56
N VAL A 288 -16.95 -16.49 -1.31
CA VAL A 288 -15.90 -16.53 -2.34
C VAL A 288 -14.55 -16.26 -1.67
N PRO A 289 -13.64 -17.24 -1.59
CA PRO A 289 -12.39 -17.07 -0.85
C PRO A 289 -11.32 -16.33 -1.67
N ASP A 290 -10.46 -15.53 -1.04
CA ASP A 290 -10.38 -15.32 0.42
C ASP A 290 -11.13 -14.05 0.89
N SER A 291 -11.49 -13.17 -0.04
CA SER A 291 -11.96 -11.82 0.27
C SER A 291 -13.39 -11.79 0.86
N GLY A 292 -14.28 -12.67 0.41
CA GLY A 292 -15.64 -12.78 0.92
C GLY A 292 -15.78 -13.47 2.28
N ASN A 293 -14.72 -14.09 2.81
CA ASN A 293 -14.78 -14.93 4.02
C ASN A 293 -15.38 -14.20 5.23
N CYS A 294 -14.90 -12.99 5.55
CA CYS A 294 -15.36 -12.23 6.70
C CYS A 294 -16.82 -11.80 6.58
N ALA A 295 -17.22 -11.31 5.39
CA ALA A 295 -18.59 -10.87 5.15
C ALA A 295 -19.57 -12.06 5.17
N ALA A 296 -19.18 -13.20 4.59
CA ALA A 296 -19.98 -14.43 4.64
C ALA A 296 -20.18 -14.92 6.09
N LEU A 297 -19.14 -14.87 6.91
CA LEU A 297 -19.24 -15.21 8.33
C LEU A 297 -20.24 -14.30 9.04
N GLY A 298 -20.13 -12.98 8.86
CA GLY A 298 -21.08 -12.04 9.46
C GLY A 298 -22.52 -12.25 8.99
N TYR A 299 -22.72 -12.50 7.70
CA TYR A 299 -24.04 -12.81 7.16
C TYR A 299 -24.62 -14.08 7.80
N SER A 300 -23.82 -15.14 7.92
CA SER A 300 -24.21 -16.40 8.57
C SER A 300 -24.59 -16.22 10.04
N GLU A 301 -23.79 -15.46 10.80
CA GLU A 301 -24.06 -15.18 12.21
C GLU A 301 -25.40 -14.46 12.42
N GLU A 302 -25.67 -13.43 11.61
CA GLU A 302 -26.88 -12.61 11.72
C GLU A 302 -28.13 -13.34 11.19
N SER A 303 -28.02 -14.09 10.10
CA SER A 303 -29.14 -14.84 9.52
C SER A 303 -29.41 -16.18 10.18
N HIS A 304 -28.47 -16.67 11.00
CA HIS A 304 -28.45 -18.02 11.58
C HIS A 304 -28.43 -19.17 10.55
N ILE A 305 -28.13 -18.88 9.29
CA ILE A 305 -27.95 -19.89 8.24
C ILE A 305 -26.51 -20.44 8.33
N PRO A 306 -26.28 -21.76 8.31
CA PRO A 306 -24.95 -22.35 8.47
C PRO A 306 -23.93 -21.86 7.43
N PHE A 307 -22.72 -21.52 7.89
CA PHE A 307 -21.57 -21.18 7.05
C PHE A 307 -20.87 -22.46 6.56
N GLU A 308 -20.54 -22.52 5.26
CA GLU A 308 -19.85 -23.64 4.65
C GLU A 308 -18.75 -23.21 3.67
N MET A 309 -17.57 -23.82 3.78
CA MET A 309 -16.45 -23.60 2.85
C MET A 309 -16.58 -24.50 1.62
N ALA A 310 -17.55 -24.20 0.76
CA ALA A 310 -17.76 -24.98 -0.47
C ALA A 310 -16.78 -24.65 -1.61
N PHE A 311 -16.12 -23.49 -1.56
CA PHE A 311 -15.02 -23.16 -2.48
C PHE A 311 -13.67 -23.41 -1.82
N VAL A 312 -12.77 -24.08 -2.55
CA VAL A 312 -11.37 -24.26 -2.19
C VAL A 312 -10.51 -23.43 -3.14
N ARG A 313 -9.79 -22.46 -2.59
CA ARG A 313 -8.82 -21.67 -3.34
C ARG A 313 -7.56 -22.50 -3.63
N ASN A 314 -7.09 -22.48 -4.87
CA ASN A 314 -5.82 -23.08 -5.23
C ASN A 314 -4.66 -22.12 -4.90
N HIS A 315 -3.85 -22.47 -3.90
CA HIS A 315 -2.75 -21.65 -3.42
C HIS A 315 -1.52 -21.64 -4.36
N TYR A 316 -1.45 -22.55 -5.33
CA TYR A 316 -0.30 -22.70 -6.23
C TYR A 316 -0.45 -21.97 -7.56
N VAL A 317 -1.56 -21.26 -7.75
CA VAL A 317 -1.85 -20.50 -8.97
C VAL A 317 -1.30 -19.09 -8.84
N GLY A 318 -0.21 -18.81 -9.54
CA GLY A 318 0.31 -17.46 -9.73
C GLY A 318 -0.55 -16.63 -10.69
N ARG A 319 -0.16 -15.37 -10.91
CA ARG A 319 -0.74 -14.58 -12.01
C ARG A 319 -0.23 -15.13 -13.35
N SER A 320 -1.06 -15.90 -14.04
CA SER A 320 -0.78 -16.34 -15.41
C SER A 320 -0.89 -15.15 -16.38
N PHE A 321 0.22 -14.77 -17.03
CA PHE A 321 0.30 -13.67 -18.00
C PHE A 321 -0.08 -14.06 -19.44
N LEU A 322 -0.46 -15.31 -19.68
CA LEU A 322 -0.84 -15.81 -21.00
C LEU A 322 -2.38 -15.84 -21.12
N GLN A 323 -2.95 -15.03 -22.01
CA GLN A 323 -4.29 -15.28 -22.55
C GLN A 323 -4.40 -14.96 -24.04
N PRO A 324 -4.86 -15.93 -24.83
CA PRO A 324 -5.85 -15.62 -25.85
C PRO A 324 -7.05 -16.61 -25.84
N SER A 325 -8.27 -16.06 -25.78
CA SER A 325 -9.63 -16.64 -25.96
C SER A 325 -10.54 -16.75 -24.72
N GLN A 326 -11.84 -16.53 -24.94
CA GLN A 326 -12.90 -16.47 -23.91
C GLN A 326 -13.16 -17.84 -23.25
N LEU A 327 -12.92 -18.94 -23.97
CA LEU A 327 -12.97 -20.33 -23.46
C LEU A 327 -11.96 -20.59 -22.33
N ILE A 328 -10.83 -19.86 -22.30
CA ILE A 328 -9.78 -20.02 -21.28
C ILE A 328 -10.13 -19.24 -19.99
N ARG A 329 -11.03 -18.23 -20.04
CA ARG A 329 -11.40 -17.45 -18.85
C ARG A 329 -12.20 -18.24 -17.82
N ASP A 330 -13.16 -19.05 -18.26
CA ASP A 330 -13.90 -19.95 -17.37
C ASP A 330 -12.98 -21.02 -16.77
N PHE A 331 -11.96 -21.41 -17.54
CA PHE A 331 -10.91 -22.32 -17.09
C PHE A 331 -10.03 -21.67 -16.01
N ASP A 332 -9.66 -20.40 -16.17
CA ASP A 332 -8.86 -19.66 -15.17
C ASP A 332 -9.58 -19.49 -13.82
N VAL A 333 -10.91 -19.35 -13.83
CA VAL A 333 -11.70 -19.34 -12.58
C VAL A 333 -11.67 -20.72 -11.93
N ARG A 334 -11.90 -21.79 -12.69
CA ARG A 334 -11.83 -23.18 -12.19
C ARG A 334 -10.44 -23.56 -11.69
N VAL A 335 -9.39 -23.04 -12.32
CA VAL A 335 -8.00 -23.24 -11.87
C VAL A 335 -7.77 -22.60 -10.50
N LYS A 336 -8.42 -21.45 -10.22
CA LYS A 336 -8.28 -20.69 -8.98
C LYS A 336 -9.21 -21.15 -7.86
N LEU A 337 -10.44 -21.50 -8.18
CA LEU A 337 -11.49 -21.86 -7.23
C LEU A 337 -12.13 -23.19 -7.65
N ASN A 338 -12.00 -24.19 -6.78
CA ASN A 338 -12.66 -25.48 -6.95
C ASN A 338 -13.89 -25.56 -6.05
N LEU A 339 -15.03 -25.94 -6.62
CA LEU A 339 -16.27 -26.15 -5.88
C LEU A 339 -16.34 -27.60 -5.37
N ILE A 340 -16.64 -27.79 -4.09
CA ILE A 340 -16.99 -29.08 -3.50
C ILE A 340 -18.48 -29.32 -3.74
N GLY A 341 -18.80 -30.01 -4.84
CA GLY A 341 -20.18 -30.20 -5.30
C GLY A 341 -21.09 -30.88 -4.27
N GLU A 342 -20.55 -31.80 -3.48
CA GLU A 342 -21.24 -32.54 -2.43
C GLU A 342 -21.80 -31.61 -1.34
N LEU A 343 -21.15 -30.48 -1.07
CA LEU A 343 -21.58 -29.54 -0.04
C LEU A 343 -22.78 -28.68 -0.48
N VAL A 344 -22.97 -28.49 -1.79
CA VAL A 344 -24.00 -27.59 -2.36
C VAL A 344 -25.12 -28.30 -3.10
N LYS A 345 -24.95 -29.58 -3.47
CA LYS A 345 -25.90 -30.32 -4.29
C LYS A 345 -27.29 -30.38 -3.63
N GLY A 346 -28.29 -29.86 -4.35
CA GLY A 346 -29.69 -29.86 -3.90
C GLY A 346 -30.02 -28.83 -2.81
N LYS A 347 -29.07 -27.94 -2.45
CA LYS A 347 -29.27 -26.88 -1.47
C LYS A 347 -29.51 -25.53 -2.14
N ARG A 348 -30.24 -24.64 -1.45
CA ARG A 348 -30.28 -23.20 -1.72
C ARG A 348 -29.05 -22.57 -1.08
N VAL A 349 -28.25 -21.86 -1.88
CA VAL A 349 -26.94 -21.36 -1.47
C VAL A 349 -26.91 -19.84 -1.57
N ILE A 350 -26.50 -19.19 -0.49
CA ILE A 350 -26.14 -17.76 -0.51
C ILE A 350 -24.64 -17.68 -0.74
N ILE A 351 -24.23 -17.12 -1.87
CA ILE A 351 -22.83 -16.85 -2.16
C ILE A 351 -22.53 -15.41 -1.77
N VAL A 352 -21.55 -15.20 -0.91
CA VAL A 352 -21.13 -13.87 -0.47
C VAL A 352 -19.74 -13.57 -1.00
N ASP A 353 -19.61 -12.42 -1.67
CA ASP A 353 -18.37 -11.88 -2.20
C ASP A 353 -18.21 -10.42 -1.73
N ASP A 354 -17.00 -9.87 -1.79
CA ASP A 354 -16.73 -8.52 -1.29
C ASP A 354 -17.24 -7.41 -2.22
N SER A 355 -17.19 -7.63 -3.55
CA SER A 355 -17.55 -6.63 -4.55
C SER A 355 -17.77 -7.24 -5.94
N ILE A 356 -18.48 -6.52 -6.81
CA ILE A 356 -18.69 -6.88 -8.22
C ILE A 356 -18.19 -5.71 -9.09
N VAL A 357 -17.26 -5.98 -10.01
CA VAL A 357 -16.60 -4.93 -10.82
C VAL A 357 -16.75 -5.12 -12.33
N ARG A 358 -16.57 -6.33 -12.86
CA ARG A 358 -16.54 -6.63 -14.31
C ARG A 358 -17.62 -7.61 -14.71
#